data_AF-J4H3T1-F1
#
_entry.id   AF-J4H3T1-F1
#
_cell.length_a   1.000
_cell.length_b   1.000
_cell.length_c   1.000
_cell.angle_alpha   90.00
_cell.angle_beta   90.00
_cell.angle_gamma   90.00
#
_symmetry.space_group_name_H-M   'P 1'
#
loop_
_entity.id
_entity.type
_entity.pdbx_description
1 polymer ?
#
loop_
_entity_poly.entity_id
_entity_poly.type
_entity_poly.pdbx_seq_one_letter_code
_entity_poly.pdbx_strand_id
1 'polypeptide(L)'
;MAWAILIFLYSVAGGIFLLELGPYIYFTYPEWQIYGGIGIGVGVVAAINVLALSNVSNLSEEALADPSNVLIRPGLYPLAIVFMDSRLKSEILWECANGQQLWPPSEEAGYGGTTSMPSILCTAGFPTIYVVFIIALLVDLAFQLYMFFMTWRYEKLLQHYQSMQPTIGGYYKA
;
A
#
# COMPACT_ATOMS: atom_id res chain seq x y z
N MET A 1 11.39 12.37 -4.59
CA MET A 1 12.26 11.25 -4.98
C MET A 1 12.47 10.23 -3.88
N ALA A 2 13.30 10.50 -2.87
CA ALA A 2 13.59 9.53 -1.80
C ALA A 2 12.32 9.02 -1.08
N TRP A 3 11.35 9.90 -0.80
CA TRP A 3 10.09 9.52 -0.16
C TRP A 3 9.24 8.54 -1.00
N ALA A 4 9.16 8.78 -2.32
CA ALA A 4 8.42 7.91 -3.23
C ALA A 4 9.10 6.53 -3.38
N ILE A 5 10.44 6.48 -3.31
CA ILE A 5 11.19 5.21 -3.30
C ILE A 5 10.92 4.42 -2.02
N LEU A 6 10.86 5.09 -0.86
CA LEU A 6 10.48 4.44 0.40
C LEU A 6 9.07 3.84 0.29
N ILE A 7 8.10 4.60 -0.25
CA ILE A 7 6.73 4.13 -0.47
C ILE A 7 6.69 2.94 -1.42
N PHE A 8 7.42 3.01 -2.53
CA PHE A 8 7.54 1.91 -3.46
C PHE A 8 8.02 0.63 -2.77
N LEU A 9 9.14 0.70 -2.04
CA LEU A 9 9.76 -0.46 -1.42
C LEU A 9 8.86 -1.12 -0.36
N TYR A 10 8.32 -0.34 0.59
CA TYR A 10 7.49 -0.95 1.63
C TYR A 10 6.14 -1.43 1.07
N SER A 11 5.57 -0.72 0.09
CA SER A 11 4.25 -1.08 -0.46
C SER A 11 4.31 -2.34 -1.32
N VAL A 12 5.39 -2.52 -2.09
CA VAL A 12 5.63 -3.76 -2.83
C VAL A 12 5.95 -4.91 -1.87
N ALA A 13 6.80 -4.68 -0.87
CA ALA A 13 7.12 -5.71 0.13
C ALA A 13 5.86 -6.16 0.91
N GLY A 14 5.03 -5.22 1.37
CA GLY A 14 3.76 -5.52 2.04
C GLY A 14 2.75 -6.19 1.12
N GLY A 15 2.68 -5.78 -0.16
CA GLY A 15 1.84 -6.41 -1.17
C GLY A 15 2.22 -7.87 -1.43
N ILE A 16 3.50 -8.16 -1.63
CA ILE A 16 4.02 -9.52 -1.81
C ILE A 16 3.77 -10.36 -0.55
N PHE A 17 4.04 -9.80 0.63
CA PHE A 17 3.77 -10.48 1.91
C PHE A 17 2.30 -10.91 2.03
N LEU A 18 1.36 -10.05 1.66
CA LEU A 18 -0.07 -10.36 1.70
C LEU A 18 -0.50 -11.33 0.60
N LEU A 19 0.20 -11.44 -0.52
CA LEU A 19 -0.12 -12.41 -1.57
C LEU A 19 0.37 -13.82 -1.22
N GLU A 20 1.52 -13.93 -0.54
CA GLU A 20 2.14 -15.21 -0.17
C GLU A 20 1.64 -15.74 1.18
N LEU A 21 1.52 -14.86 2.18
CA LEU A 21 1.12 -15.22 3.55
C LEU A 21 -0.30 -14.75 3.91
N GLY A 22 -0.99 -14.13 2.95
CA GLY A 22 -2.39 -13.73 3.07
C GLY A 22 -3.33 -14.81 3.59
N PRO A 23 -3.25 -16.07 3.12
CA PRO A 23 -4.14 -17.15 3.56
C PRO A 23 -4.08 -17.46 5.07
N TYR A 24 -2.96 -17.15 5.74
CA TYR A 24 -2.77 -17.37 7.18
C TYR A 24 -3.25 -16.19 8.04
N ILE A 25 -3.57 -15.06 7.41
CA ILE A 25 -3.93 -13.81 8.09
C ILE A 25 -5.38 -13.44 7.77
N TYR A 26 -5.84 -13.74 6.55
CA TYR A 26 -7.20 -13.53 6.10
C TYR A 26 -7.79 -14.86 5.61
N PHE A 27 -8.86 -15.31 6.24
CA PHE A 27 -9.44 -16.63 6.01
C PHE A 27 -10.54 -16.63 4.92
N THR A 28 -10.96 -15.45 4.45
CA THR A 28 -12.03 -15.28 3.46
C THR A 28 -11.48 -14.83 2.10
N TYR A 29 -11.68 -15.63 1.07
CA TYR A 29 -11.35 -15.23 -0.30
C TYR A 29 -12.40 -14.24 -0.84
N PRO A 30 -12.03 -13.20 -1.62
CA PRO A 30 -10.68 -12.84 -2.11
C PRO A 30 -9.98 -11.73 -1.32
N GLU A 31 -10.17 -11.64 0.00
CA GLU A 31 -9.76 -10.46 0.78
C GLU A 31 -8.25 -10.18 0.73
N TRP A 32 -7.41 -11.19 0.96
CA TRP A 32 -5.95 -11.01 0.93
C TRP A 32 -5.42 -10.66 -0.46
N GLN A 33 -6.06 -11.13 -1.54
CA GLN A 33 -5.68 -10.77 -2.91
C GLN A 33 -6.02 -9.33 -3.23
N ILE A 34 -7.19 -8.85 -2.78
CA ILE A 34 -7.58 -7.44 -2.91
C ILE A 34 -6.58 -6.58 -2.15
N TYR A 35 -6.25 -6.97 -0.91
CA TYR A 35 -5.34 -6.25 -0.06
C TYR A 35 -3.91 -6.22 -0.61
N GLY A 36 -3.35 -7.37 -0.98
CA GLY A 36 -2.05 -7.48 -1.62
C GLY A 36 -1.98 -6.75 -2.96
N GLY A 37 -3.05 -6.83 -3.76
CA GLY A 37 -3.19 -6.14 -5.04
C GLY A 37 -3.20 -4.61 -4.90
N ILE A 38 -3.93 -4.07 -3.92
CA ILE A 38 -3.87 -2.64 -3.57
C ILE A 38 -2.47 -2.27 -3.09
N GLY A 39 -1.82 -3.16 -2.33
CA GLY A 39 -0.40 -3.15 -1.96
C GLY A 39 0.52 -2.80 -3.14
N ILE A 40 0.45 -3.65 -4.17
CA ILE A 40 1.24 -3.51 -5.39
C ILE A 40 0.81 -2.28 -6.20
N GLY A 41 -0.49 -1.99 -6.30
CA GLY A 41 -1.01 -0.86 -7.06
C GLY A 41 -0.41 0.48 -6.63
N VAL A 42 -0.30 0.74 -5.32
CA VAL A 42 0.37 1.98 -4.84
C VAL A 42 1.87 1.93 -5.02
N GLY A 43 2.48 0.75 -4.98
CA GLY A 43 3.88 0.60 -5.42
C GLY A 43 4.05 1.10 -6.85
N VAL A 44 3.20 0.65 -7.78
CA VAL A 44 3.23 1.11 -9.18
C VAL A 44 3.04 2.62 -9.28
N VAL A 45 2.06 3.20 -8.59
CA VAL A 45 1.84 4.66 -8.57
C VAL A 45 3.05 5.41 -8.01
N ALA A 46 3.67 4.91 -6.95
CA ALA A 46 4.88 5.49 -6.38
C ALA A 46 6.07 5.42 -7.35
N ALA A 47 6.23 4.31 -8.07
CA ALA A 47 7.26 4.17 -9.10
C ALA A 47 7.04 5.15 -10.26
N ILE A 48 5.79 5.31 -10.71
CA ILE A 48 5.44 6.30 -11.74
C ILE A 48 5.75 7.71 -11.25
N ASN A 49 5.45 8.05 -9.99
CA ASN A 49 5.80 9.34 -9.41
C ASN A 49 7.32 9.59 -9.36
N VAL A 50 8.14 8.56 -9.12
CA VAL A 50 9.60 8.67 -9.22
C VAL A 50 10.03 8.95 -10.66
N LEU A 51 9.44 8.27 -11.65
CA LEU A 51 9.77 8.50 -13.06
C LEU A 51 9.31 9.89 -13.54
N ALA A 52 8.12 10.33 -13.11
CA ALA A 52 7.58 11.64 -13.45
C ALA A 52 8.44 12.79 -12.88
N LEU A 53 8.86 12.70 -11.62
CA LEU A 53 9.70 13.73 -10.99
C LEU A 53 11.17 13.72 -11.43
N SER A 54 11.63 12.70 -12.17
CA SER A 54 13.04 12.59 -12.62
C SER A 54 13.26 13.14 -14.02
N ASN A 55 12.23 13.17 -14.86
CA ASN A 55 12.32 13.65 -16.23
C ASN A 55 11.68 15.05 -16.35
N VAL A 56 12.45 16.01 -16.84
CA VAL A 56 12.05 17.43 -17.00
C VAL A 56 11.14 17.63 -18.24
N SER A 57 10.70 16.58 -18.94
CA SER A 57 10.13 16.70 -20.29
C SER A 57 8.63 16.33 -20.39
N ASN A 58 7.78 17.34 -20.24
CA ASN A 58 6.64 17.75 -21.09
C ASN A 58 5.54 16.76 -21.59
N LEU A 59 5.49 15.47 -21.25
CA LEU A 59 4.51 14.58 -21.91
C LEU A 59 3.52 13.82 -21.02
N SER A 60 3.48 14.06 -19.71
CA SER A 60 2.50 13.38 -18.86
C SER A 60 2.20 14.05 -17.52
N GLU A 61 2.61 15.31 -17.32
CA GLU A 61 2.48 16.00 -16.03
C GLU A 61 1.02 16.28 -15.66
N GLU A 62 0.12 16.56 -16.61
CA GLU A 62 -1.26 16.95 -16.28
C GLU A 62 -2.15 15.77 -15.84
N ALA A 63 -1.91 14.55 -16.35
CA ALA A 63 -2.68 13.36 -15.99
C ALA A 63 -2.11 12.59 -14.78
N LEU A 64 -0.80 12.74 -14.51
CA LEU A 64 -0.11 12.09 -13.39
C LEU A 64 0.09 13.01 -12.18
N ALA A 65 0.04 14.33 -12.36
CA ALA A 65 0.02 15.27 -11.25
C ALA A 65 -1.38 15.42 -10.62
N ASP A 66 -2.43 14.85 -11.23
CA ASP A 66 -3.77 14.87 -10.61
C ASP A 66 -3.68 14.18 -9.23
N PRO A 67 -3.87 14.93 -8.13
CA PRO A 67 -3.75 14.42 -6.78
C PRO A 67 -4.74 13.27 -6.48
N SER A 68 -5.77 13.12 -7.32
CA SER A 68 -6.78 12.06 -7.24
C SER A 68 -6.21 10.64 -7.38
N ASN A 69 -5.14 10.43 -8.17
CA ASN A 69 -4.54 9.10 -8.40
C ASN A 69 -3.75 8.56 -7.20
N VAL A 70 -3.23 9.45 -6.33
CA VAL A 70 -2.48 9.07 -5.11
C VAL A 70 -3.43 8.75 -3.95
N LEU A 71 -4.66 9.26 -3.99
CA LEU A 71 -5.64 9.22 -2.90
C LEU A 71 -6.63 8.03 -2.98
N ILE A 72 -6.32 6.98 -3.75
CA ILE A 72 -7.23 5.81 -3.86
C ILE A 72 -7.15 4.90 -2.61
N ARG A 73 -6.06 4.94 -1.85
CA ARG A 73 -5.79 3.99 -0.75
C ARG A 73 -6.40 4.31 0.64
N PRO A 74 -6.61 5.56 1.11
CA PRO A 74 -6.96 5.83 2.52
C PRO A 74 -8.33 5.31 3.00
N GLY A 75 -9.31 5.17 2.10
CA GLY A 75 -10.72 4.98 2.49
C GLY A 75 -11.16 3.54 2.74
N LEU A 76 -10.55 2.56 2.08
CA LEU A 76 -11.09 1.19 2.00
C LEU A 76 -10.55 0.25 3.10
N TYR A 77 -9.32 0.47 3.55
CA TYR A 77 -8.60 -0.45 4.46
C TYR A 77 -8.98 -0.38 5.95
N PRO A 78 -9.16 0.80 6.58
CA PRO A 78 -9.38 0.85 8.03
C PRO A 78 -10.77 0.34 8.44
N LEU A 79 -11.75 0.33 7.53
CA LEU A 79 -13.10 -0.12 7.83
C LEU A 79 -13.22 -1.65 7.90
N ALA A 80 -12.47 -2.39 7.09
CA ALA A 80 -12.57 -3.85 7.04
C ALA A 80 -11.96 -4.55 8.27
N ILE A 81 -10.95 -3.94 8.89
CA ILE A 81 -10.19 -4.54 10.00
C ILE A 81 -10.95 -4.46 11.33
N VAL A 82 -11.76 -3.43 11.55
CA VAL A 82 -12.55 -3.24 12.79
C VAL A 82 -13.63 -4.33 12.94
N PHE A 83 -14.07 -4.96 11.84
CA PHE A 83 -15.13 -5.98 11.88
C PHE A 83 -14.64 -7.43 12.06
N MET A 84 -13.34 -7.72 12.12
CA MET A 84 -12.82 -9.11 12.13
C MET A 84 -12.11 -9.58 13.41
N ASP A 85 -11.93 -8.73 14.42
CA ASP A 85 -11.03 -8.98 15.59
C ASP A 85 -11.30 -10.29 16.36
N SER A 86 -12.57 -10.66 16.58
CA SER A 86 -12.90 -11.84 17.39
C SER A 86 -12.78 -13.18 16.64
N ARG A 87 -13.02 -13.21 15.32
CA ARG A 87 -12.91 -14.43 14.50
C ARG A 87 -11.46 -14.75 14.16
N LEU A 88 -10.70 -13.73 13.73
CA LEU A 88 -9.29 -13.86 13.36
C LEU A 88 -8.45 -14.40 14.52
N LYS A 89 -8.73 -13.95 15.75
CA LYS A 89 -8.00 -14.36 16.95
C LYS A 89 -8.08 -15.86 17.22
N SER A 90 -9.28 -16.45 17.11
CA SER A 90 -9.45 -17.89 17.38
C SER A 90 -8.80 -18.76 16.33
N GLU A 91 -8.85 -18.32 15.06
CA GLU A 91 -8.34 -19.06 13.92
C GLU A 91 -6.79 -19.07 13.96
N ILE A 92 -6.16 -17.90 14.16
CA ILE A 92 -4.69 -17.80 14.30
C ILE A 92 -4.15 -18.57 15.51
N LEU A 93 -4.86 -18.54 16.65
CA LEU A 93 -4.44 -19.31 17.83
C LEU A 93 -4.50 -20.82 17.58
N TRP A 94 -5.47 -21.29 16.79
CA TRP A 94 -5.54 -22.69 16.42
C TRP A 94 -4.42 -23.08 15.45
N GLU A 95 -4.11 -22.26 14.44
CA GLU A 95 -3.00 -22.54 13.50
C GLU A 95 -1.68 -22.66 14.27
N CYS A 96 -1.46 -21.79 15.25
CA CYS A 96 -0.29 -21.86 16.12
C CYS A 96 -0.28 -23.10 17.06
N ALA A 97 -1.44 -23.57 17.52
CA ALA A 97 -1.54 -24.76 18.36
C ALA A 97 -1.37 -26.07 17.59
N ASN A 98 -1.62 -26.07 16.27
CA ASN A 98 -1.56 -27.26 15.41
C ASN A 98 -0.32 -27.26 14.49
N GLY A 99 0.77 -26.62 14.92
CA GLY A 99 2.04 -26.69 14.23
C GLY A 99 2.08 -25.90 12.91
N GLN A 100 1.43 -24.73 12.87
CA GLN A 100 1.46 -23.79 11.73
C GLN A 100 0.74 -24.30 10.47
N GLN A 101 -0.19 -25.23 10.68
CA GLN A 101 -1.08 -25.70 9.63
C GLN A 101 -2.13 -24.65 9.32
N LEU A 102 -2.55 -24.62 8.06
CA LEU A 102 -3.61 -23.74 7.60
C LEU A 102 -4.93 -24.13 8.29
N TRP A 103 -5.76 -23.15 8.62
CA TRP A 103 -7.08 -23.37 9.18
C TRP A 103 -7.91 -24.32 8.30
N PRO A 104 -8.58 -25.36 8.86
CA PRO A 104 -9.13 -26.45 8.06
C PRO A 104 -10.15 -26.01 6.98
N PRO A 105 -11.07 -25.07 7.26
CA PRO A 105 -11.94 -24.50 6.23
C PRO A 105 -11.20 -23.82 5.08
N SER A 106 -10.03 -23.23 5.33
CA SER A 106 -9.19 -22.59 4.32
C SER A 106 -8.39 -23.63 3.52
N GLU A 107 -8.01 -24.74 4.14
CA GLU A 107 -7.42 -25.90 3.46
C GLU A 107 -8.43 -26.60 2.55
N GLU A 108 -9.65 -26.84 3.05
CA GLU A 108 -10.75 -27.43 2.29
C GLU A 108 -11.16 -26.56 1.09
N ALA A 109 -11.05 -25.24 1.22
CA ALA A 109 -11.27 -24.29 0.14
C ALA A 109 -10.12 -24.25 -0.89
N GLY A 110 -9.06 -25.03 -0.70
CA GLY A 110 -7.93 -25.14 -1.61
C GLY A 110 -6.96 -23.97 -1.55
N TYR A 111 -6.94 -23.20 -0.45
CA TYR A 111 -5.96 -22.13 -0.24
C TYR A 111 -4.60 -22.64 0.27
N GLY A 112 -4.47 -23.96 0.45
CA GLY A 112 -3.23 -24.63 0.86
C GLY A 112 -2.10 -24.42 -0.15
N GLY A 113 -0.96 -23.96 0.36
CA GLY A 113 0.29 -23.79 -0.39
C GLY A 113 1.40 -24.74 0.10
N THR A 114 2.61 -24.53 -0.42
CA THR A 114 3.85 -25.17 0.10
C THR A 114 4.50 -24.37 1.21
N THR A 115 3.98 -23.17 1.48
CA THR A 115 4.43 -22.28 2.54
C THR A 115 3.78 -22.67 3.87
N SER A 116 4.40 -22.28 4.98
CA SER A 116 3.88 -22.49 6.34
C SER A 116 3.90 -21.16 7.09
N MET A 117 3.02 -21.00 8.06
CA MET A 117 2.98 -19.77 8.87
C MET A 117 4.32 -19.56 9.59
N PRO A 118 4.93 -18.36 9.53
CA PRO A 118 6.21 -18.13 10.21
C PRO A 118 6.07 -18.19 11.74
N SER A 119 7.00 -18.88 12.40
CA SER A 119 7.01 -19.10 13.87
C SER A 119 7.06 -17.82 14.70
N ILE A 120 7.57 -16.74 14.10
CA ILE A 120 7.60 -15.43 14.73
C ILE A 120 6.18 -14.93 15.06
N LEU A 121 5.17 -15.24 14.24
CA LEU A 121 3.79 -14.81 14.46
C LEU A 121 3.18 -15.52 15.68
N CYS A 122 3.45 -16.82 15.81
CA CYS A 122 3.01 -17.60 16.97
C CYS A 122 3.72 -17.22 18.26
N THR A 123 4.97 -16.76 18.18
CA THR A 123 5.76 -16.35 19.36
C THR A 123 5.39 -14.94 19.83
N ALA A 124 5.11 -14.01 18.91
CA ALA A 124 4.77 -12.63 19.22
C ALA A 124 3.34 -12.47 19.76
N GLY A 125 2.43 -13.37 19.37
CA GLY A 125 1.04 -13.41 19.80
C GLY A 125 0.14 -12.40 19.08
N PHE A 126 -1.13 -12.78 18.92
CA PHE A 126 -2.16 -11.99 18.23
C PHE A 126 -2.27 -10.52 18.67
N PRO A 127 -2.34 -10.18 19.98
CA PRO A 127 -2.52 -8.78 20.39
C PRO A 127 -1.36 -7.88 19.97
N THR A 128 -0.13 -8.39 19.99
CA THR A 128 1.06 -7.62 19.58
C THR A 128 1.04 -7.36 18.07
N ILE A 129 0.74 -8.39 17.28
CA ILE A 129 0.67 -8.30 15.81
C ILE A 129 -0.41 -7.31 15.40
N TYR A 130 -1.59 -7.39 16.03
CA TYR A 130 -2.71 -6.50 15.74
C TYR A 130 -2.37 -5.02 16.00
N VAL A 131 -1.74 -4.72 17.14
CA VAL A 131 -1.31 -3.36 17.48
C VAL A 131 -0.25 -2.85 16.50
N VAL A 132 0.76 -3.68 16.18
CA VAL A 132 1.80 -3.33 15.20
C VAL A 132 1.19 -3.07 13.83
N PHE A 133 0.22 -3.87 13.42
CA PHE A 133 -0.48 -3.71 12.14
C PHE A 133 -1.28 -2.41 12.07
N ILE A 134 -2.02 -2.05 13.12
CA ILE A 134 -2.72 -0.75 13.20
C ILE A 134 -1.73 0.40 13.10
N ILE A 135 -0.64 0.35 13.89
CA ILE A 135 0.38 1.40 13.86
C ILE A 135 1.00 1.51 12.46
N ALA A 136 1.31 0.38 11.82
CA ALA A 136 1.83 0.36 10.46
C ALA A 136 0.88 1.01 9.45
N LEU A 137 -0.44 0.78 9.57
CA LEU A 137 -1.45 1.42 8.72
C LEU A 137 -1.58 2.92 8.97
N LEU A 138 -1.52 3.36 10.24
CA LEU A 138 -1.53 4.80 10.56
C LEU A 138 -0.29 5.51 10.01
N VAL A 139 0.85 4.85 10.09
CA VAL A 139 2.09 5.34 9.49
C VAL A 139 1.93 5.39 7.96
N ASP A 140 1.45 4.33 7.31
CA ASP A 140 1.20 4.29 5.87
C ASP A 140 0.27 5.43 5.40
N LEU A 141 -0.79 5.71 6.16
CA LEU A 141 -1.70 6.83 5.90
C LEU A 141 -0.96 8.17 5.98
N ALA A 142 -0.15 8.39 7.02
CA ALA A 142 0.63 9.62 7.15
C ALA A 142 1.63 9.78 5.99
N PHE A 143 2.26 8.69 5.55
CA PHE A 143 3.18 8.67 4.41
C PHE A 143 2.48 9.03 3.09
N GLN A 144 1.26 8.52 2.87
CA GLN A 144 0.45 8.84 1.69
C GLN A 144 -0.04 10.28 1.69
N LEU A 145 -0.53 10.79 2.83
CA LEU A 145 -0.93 12.19 2.96
C LEU A 145 0.24 13.13 2.70
N TYR A 146 1.43 12.80 3.18
CA TYR A 146 2.63 13.57 2.89
C TYR A 146 3.03 13.51 1.41
N MET A 147 2.95 12.33 0.78
CA MET A 147 3.21 12.18 -0.65
C MET A 147 2.24 13.02 -1.48
N PHE A 148 0.95 12.97 -1.16
CA PHE A 148 -0.09 13.79 -1.76
C PHE A 148 0.22 15.29 -1.64
N PHE A 149 0.57 15.76 -0.45
CA PHE A 149 0.93 17.16 -0.22
C PHE A 149 2.13 17.60 -1.08
N MET A 150 3.15 16.75 -1.19
CA MET A 150 4.34 17.04 -1.99
C MET A 150 4.03 17.11 -3.49
N THR A 151 3.23 16.19 -4.02
CA THR A 151 2.82 16.20 -5.43
C THR A 151 1.93 17.40 -5.74
N TRP A 152 0.94 17.70 -4.90
CA TRP A 152 0.08 18.88 -5.04
C TRP A 152 0.89 20.19 -5.03
N ARG A 153 1.86 20.31 -4.11
CA ARG A 153 2.73 21.49 -4.06
C ARG A 153 3.54 21.64 -5.36
N TYR A 154 4.05 20.54 -5.90
CA TYR A 154 4.82 20.54 -7.14
C TYR A 154 3.95 20.95 -8.34
N GLU A 155 2.72 20.44 -8.42
CA GLU A 155 1.73 20.81 -9.43
C GLU A 155 1.43 22.31 -9.40
N LYS A 156 1.17 22.89 -8.22
CA LYS A 156 0.91 24.33 -8.08
C LYS A 156 2.11 25.19 -8.45
N LEU A 157 3.32 24.72 -8.18
CA LEU A 157 4.54 25.40 -8.60
C LEU A 157 4.66 25.42 -10.14
N LEU A 158 4.40 24.30 -10.81
CA LEU A 158 4.43 24.22 -12.27
C LEU A 158 3.37 25.09 -12.93
N GLN A 159 2.13 25.08 -12.43
CA GLN A 159 1.05 25.96 -12.91
C GLN A 159 1.45 27.44 -12.79
N HIS A 160 2.13 27.81 -11.69
CA HIS A 160 2.62 29.18 -11.53
C HIS A 160 3.70 29.53 -12.56
N TYR A 161 4.68 28.65 -12.81
CA TYR A 161 5.69 28.87 -13.85
C TYR A 161 5.11 28.94 -15.27
N GLN A 162 4.13 28.08 -15.59
CA GLN A 162 3.41 28.14 -16.87
C GLN A 162 2.65 29.46 -17.03
N SER A 163 2.03 29.97 -15.96
CA SER A 163 1.34 31.27 -15.98
C SER A 163 2.26 32.49 -16.15
N MET A 164 3.57 32.31 -15.94
CA MET A 164 4.60 33.35 -16.12
C MET A 164 5.21 33.35 -17.53
N GLN A 165 4.71 32.52 -18.46
CA GLN A 165 5.16 32.57 -19.86
C GLN A 165 4.70 33.89 -20.52
N PRO A 166 5.64 34.70 -21.05
CA PRO A 166 5.30 35.98 -21.66
C PRO A 166 4.52 35.77 -22.96
N THR A 167 3.33 36.39 -23.03
CA THR A 167 2.37 36.21 -24.13
C THR A 167 2.83 36.81 -25.46
N ILE A 168 3.85 37.68 -25.46
CA ILE A 168 4.45 38.27 -26.66
C ILE A 168 5.97 38.43 -26.43
N GLY A 169 6.79 37.67 -27.18
CA GLY A 169 8.19 38.03 -27.47
C GLY A 169 9.27 37.76 -26.42
N GLY A 170 9.10 36.83 -25.48
CA GLY A 170 10.14 36.49 -24.49
C GLY A 170 11.17 35.46 -24.99
N TYR A 171 12.46 35.78 -24.84
CA TYR A 171 13.62 34.99 -25.31
C TYR A 171 13.95 33.72 -24.50
N TYR A 172 13.13 33.34 -23.52
CA TYR A 172 13.34 32.14 -22.73
C TYR A 172 12.21 31.15 -22.98
N LYS A 173 12.45 30.22 -23.90
CA LYS A 173 11.80 28.91 -23.87
C LYS A 173 12.50 28.13 -22.76
N ALA A 174 11.89 28.10 -21.58
CA ALA A 174 12.19 27.06 -20.60
C ALA A 174 11.60 25.73 -21.10
#